data_AF-A0A377DEN0-F1
#
_entry.id   AF-A0A377DEN0-F1
#
_cell.length_a   1.000
_cell.length_b   1.000
_cell.length_c   1.000
_cell.angle_alpha   90.00
_cell.angle_beta   90.00
_cell.angle_gamma   90.00
#
_symmetry.space_group_name_H-M   'P 1'
#
loop_
_entity.id
_entity.type
_entity.pdbx_description
1 polymer ?
#
loop_
_entity_poly.entity_id
_entity_poly.type
_entity_poly.pdbx_seq_one_letter_code
_entity_poly.pdbx_strand_id
1 'polypeptide(L)'
;MQAATVVINRRALRHNLQRLRELAPASKMVAVVKANAYGHGLLETARTLPDADAFGVARLEEALRLRAGGITKPVLLLEGFFDARDLPTISAQHFHTAVHNEEQLAALEEASLDEPVTVWMKLDTGMHRLGVRPEQAETFYHRLTQCKNVRQPVNIVSHFARADEPKCGATRNNSLSLIPFAKANLVNVPLPHRVAFCCGHSRILTGCARASFFMASLRWKIAPPVPILAVSQ
;
A
#
# COMPACT_ATOMS: atom_id res chain seq x y z
N MET A 1 31.70 -27.11 3.40
CA MET A 1 30.41 -26.88 4.09
C MET A 1 29.57 -25.99 3.17
N GLN A 2 28.49 -26.49 2.59
CA GLN A 2 27.67 -25.70 1.67
C GLN A 2 26.56 -25.01 2.47
N ALA A 3 26.60 -23.68 2.55
CA ALA A 3 25.65 -22.89 3.31
C ALA A 3 24.32 -22.75 2.57
N ALA A 4 23.20 -22.72 3.31
CA ALA A 4 21.89 -22.44 2.74
C ALA A 4 21.89 -21.05 2.08
N THR A 5 21.53 -20.98 0.81
CA THR A 5 21.59 -19.76 -0.01
C THR A 5 20.24 -19.46 -0.64
N VAL A 6 19.85 -18.18 -0.66
CA VAL A 6 18.65 -17.69 -1.36
C VAL A 6 19.09 -16.88 -2.58
N VAL A 7 18.63 -17.28 -3.77
CA VAL A 7 18.91 -16.58 -5.03
C VAL A 7 17.67 -15.84 -5.50
N ILE A 8 17.78 -14.51 -5.64
CA ILE A 8 16.67 -13.65 -6.04
C ILE A 8 16.81 -13.23 -7.50
N ASN A 9 15.83 -13.63 -8.33
CA ASN A 9 15.82 -13.25 -9.74
C ASN A 9 15.26 -11.82 -9.92
N ARG A 10 16.16 -10.84 -10.05
CA ARG A 10 15.82 -9.43 -10.27
C ARG A 10 15.05 -9.18 -11.58
N ARG A 11 15.29 -9.99 -12.63
CA ARG A 11 14.56 -9.89 -13.91
C ARG A 11 13.09 -10.27 -13.72
N ALA A 12 12.81 -11.29 -12.94
CA ALA A 12 11.44 -11.70 -12.62
C ALA A 12 10.69 -10.60 -11.85
N LEU A 13 11.34 -9.93 -10.89
CA LEU A 13 10.74 -8.81 -10.16
C LEU A 13 10.31 -7.67 -11.09
N ARG A 14 11.21 -7.23 -12.00
CA ARG A 14 10.90 -6.18 -12.98
C ARG A 14 9.78 -6.58 -13.94
N HIS A 15 9.85 -7.80 -14.47
CA HIS A 15 8.81 -8.34 -15.35
C HIS A 15 7.44 -8.33 -14.68
N ASN A 16 7.35 -8.79 -13.43
CA ASN A 16 6.10 -8.81 -12.69
C ASN A 16 5.53 -7.42 -12.49
N LEU A 17 6.35 -6.44 -12.07
CA LEU A 17 5.90 -5.06 -11.93
C LEU A 17 5.37 -4.51 -13.26
N GLN A 18 6.11 -4.71 -14.36
CA GLN A 18 5.70 -4.25 -15.68
C GLN A 18 4.36 -4.89 -16.10
N ARG A 19 4.19 -6.19 -15.87
CA ARG A 19 2.95 -6.89 -16.19
C ARG A 19 1.77 -6.33 -15.40
N LEU A 20 1.96 -5.98 -14.13
CA LEU A 20 0.91 -5.34 -13.33
C LEU A 20 0.56 -3.93 -13.84
N ARG A 21 1.55 -3.17 -14.32
CA ARG A 21 1.30 -1.87 -14.95
C ARG A 21 0.48 -1.99 -16.23
N GLU A 22 0.75 -3.00 -17.06
CA GLU A 22 -0.05 -3.27 -18.27
C GLU A 22 -1.50 -3.65 -17.94
N LEU A 23 -1.72 -4.40 -16.86
CA LEU A 23 -3.05 -4.82 -16.43
C LEU A 23 -3.84 -3.69 -15.77
N ALA A 24 -3.17 -2.67 -15.23
CA ALA A 24 -3.78 -1.52 -14.56
C ALA A 24 -3.07 -0.21 -14.96
N PRO A 25 -3.16 0.20 -16.24
CA PRO A 25 -2.37 1.31 -16.79
C PRO A 25 -2.79 2.69 -16.26
N ALA A 26 -4.03 2.79 -15.77
CA ALA A 26 -4.56 4.02 -15.17
C ALA A 26 -4.19 4.18 -13.68
N SER A 27 -3.49 3.20 -13.11
CA SER A 27 -3.24 3.11 -11.67
C SER A 27 -1.76 3.24 -11.35
N LYS A 28 -1.46 3.93 -10.26
CA LYS A 28 -0.11 3.92 -9.68
C LYS A 28 0.15 2.62 -8.91
N MET A 29 1.40 2.21 -8.87
CA MET A 29 1.85 0.96 -8.26
C MET A 29 2.59 1.21 -6.95
N VAL A 30 2.05 0.67 -5.85
CA VAL A 30 2.79 0.57 -4.58
C VAL A 30 3.38 -0.82 -4.45
N ALA A 31 4.71 -0.92 -4.55
CA ALA A 31 5.41 -2.19 -4.36
C ALA A 31 5.52 -2.49 -2.85
N VAL A 32 4.78 -3.50 -2.38
CA VAL A 32 4.81 -3.89 -0.97
C VAL A 32 6.07 -4.70 -0.68
N VAL A 33 6.95 -4.15 0.16
CA VAL A 33 8.26 -4.72 0.50
C VAL A 33 8.41 -4.98 2.00
N LYS A 34 7.30 -5.04 2.74
CA LYS A 34 7.28 -5.41 4.17
C LYS A 34 7.88 -6.80 4.43
N ALA A 35 8.25 -7.06 5.69
CA ALA A 35 8.87 -8.29 6.15
C ALA A 35 10.13 -8.64 5.33
N ASN A 36 11.03 -7.67 5.18
CA ASN A 36 12.24 -7.79 4.38
C ASN A 36 11.96 -8.20 2.91
N ALA A 37 11.00 -7.54 2.27
CA ALA A 37 10.44 -7.89 0.97
C ALA A 37 9.98 -9.35 0.90
N TYR A 38 9.21 -9.82 1.90
CA TYR A 38 8.80 -11.22 2.02
C TYR A 38 9.99 -12.19 1.97
N GLY A 39 11.12 -11.81 2.60
CA GLY A 39 12.37 -12.57 2.60
C GLY A 39 13.28 -12.38 1.38
N HIS A 40 12.92 -11.53 0.40
CA HIS A 40 13.69 -11.30 -0.81
C HIS A 40 14.77 -10.21 -0.65
N GLY A 41 14.85 -9.57 0.52
CA GLY A 41 15.77 -8.46 0.79
C GLY A 41 15.13 -7.12 0.50
N LEU A 42 14.92 -6.32 1.55
CA LEU A 42 14.21 -5.03 1.52
C LEU A 42 14.81 -4.05 0.51
N LEU A 43 16.09 -3.70 0.72
CA LEU A 43 16.79 -2.71 -0.11
C LEU A 43 17.03 -3.21 -1.53
N GLU A 44 17.44 -4.46 -1.68
CA GLU A 44 17.73 -5.04 -2.98
C GLU A 44 16.49 -5.16 -3.86
N THR A 45 15.35 -5.53 -3.27
CA THR A 45 14.06 -5.52 -3.97
C THR A 45 13.65 -4.10 -4.35
N ALA A 46 13.74 -3.14 -3.42
CA ALA A 46 13.39 -1.74 -3.70
C ALA A 46 14.24 -1.14 -4.83
N ARG A 47 15.57 -1.37 -4.83
CA ARG A 47 16.51 -0.95 -5.88
C ARG A 47 16.23 -1.60 -7.23
N THR A 48 15.70 -2.83 -7.22
CA THR A 48 15.34 -3.56 -8.44
C THR A 48 14.06 -3.02 -9.09
N LEU A 49 13.24 -2.27 -8.35
CA LEU A 49 11.93 -1.78 -8.77
C LEU A 49 11.89 -0.24 -8.87
N PRO A 50 12.76 0.40 -9.69
CA PRO A 50 12.77 1.85 -9.85
C PRO A 50 11.49 2.39 -10.50
N ASP A 51 10.70 1.56 -11.17
CA ASP A 51 9.45 1.96 -11.83
C ASP A 51 8.22 1.88 -10.93
N ALA A 52 8.40 1.48 -9.66
CA ALA A 52 7.33 1.56 -8.66
C ALA A 52 7.08 3.04 -8.30
N ASP A 53 5.82 3.41 -8.13
CA ASP A 53 5.44 4.78 -7.77
C ASP A 53 5.69 5.04 -6.28
N ALA A 54 5.57 4.01 -5.44
CA ALA A 54 5.85 4.06 -4.01
C ALA A 54 6.20 2.65 -3.45
N PHE A 55 6.69 2.60 -2.22
CA PHE A 55 6.91 1.36 -1.48
C PHE A 55 5.97 1.23 -0.28
N GLY A 56 5.44 0.03 -0.04
CA GLY A 56 4.59 -0.25 1.12
C GLY A 56 5.33 -1.10 2.15
N VAL A 57 5.41 -0.63 3.39
CA VAL A 57 6.03 -1.37 4.51
C VAL A 57 5.04 -1.53 5.67
N ALA A 58 5.31 -2.46 6.59
CA ALA A 58 4.43 -2.66 7.73
C ALA A 58 4.69 -1.61 8.82
N ARG A 59 5.97 -1.35 9.11
CA ARG A 59 6.40 -0.56 10.28
C ARG A 59 7.40 0.53 9.91
N LEU A 60 7.54 1.51 10.80
CA LEU A 60 8.44 2.66 10.61
C LEU A 60 9.90 2.25 10.45
N GLU A 61 10.37 1.23 11.16
CA GLU A 61 11.77 0.80 11.09
C GLU A 61 12.15 0.31 9.69
N GLU A 62 11.22 -0.33 8.98
CA GLU A 62 11.42 -0.74 7.59
C GLU A 62 11.51 0.48 6.66
N ALA A 63 10.68 1.51 6.90
CA ALA A 63 10.71 2.75 6.13
C ALA A 63 12.04 3.51 6.33
N LEU A 64 12.51 3.60 7.58
CA LEU A 64 13.80 4.21 7.92
C LEU A 64 14.97 3.44 7.30
N ARG A 65 14.93 2.11 7.28
CA ARG A 65 15.94 1.30 6.58
C ARG A 65 15.96 1.58 5.08
N LEU A 66 14.79 1.75 4.43
CA LEU A 66 14.72 2.16 3.03
C LEU A 66 15.39 3.52 2.81
N ARG A 67 15.09 4.52 3.65
CA ARG A 67 15.72 5.86 3.58
C ARG A 67 17.24 5.80 3.78
N ALA A 68 17.71 5.10 4.82
CA ALA A 68 19.13 4.91 5.08
C ALA A 68 19.87 4.20 3.91
N GLY A 69 19.17 3.33 3.18
CA GLY A 69 19.70 2.68 1.97
C GLY A 69 19.60 3.50 0.68
N GLY A 70 19.22 4.78 0.78
CA GLY A 70 19.18 5.74 -0.33
C GLY A 70 17.87 5.75 -1.13
N ILE A 71 16.81 5.10 -0.64
CA ILE A 71 15.51 5.11 -1.34
C ILE A 71 14.79 6.43 -1.05
N THR A 72 14.63 7.25 -2.08
CA THR A 72 13.97 8.57 -2.01
C THR A 72 12.49 8.53 -2.41
N LYS A 73 12.01 7.44 -3.01
CA LYS A 73 10.60 7.28 -3.40
C LYS A 73 9.66 7.34 -2.20
N PRO A 74 8.38 7.71 -2.39
CA PRO A 74 7.39 7.68 -1.32
C PRO A 74 7.30 6.30 -0.66
N VAL A 75 7.21 6.28 0.67
CA VAL A 75 7.03 5.05 1.45
C VAL A 75 5.75 5.18 2.27
N LEU A 76 4.86 4.20 2.15
CA LEU A 76 3.58 4.13 2.85
C LEU A 76 3.66 3.12 4.01
N LEU A 77 3.40 3.61 5.22
CA LEU A 77 3.20 2.79 6.42
C LEU A 77 1.80 2.17 6.39
N LEU A 78 1.72 0.88 6.09
CA LEU A 78 0.45 0.16 5.86
C LEU A 78 -0.41 -0.02 7.11
N GLU A 79 0.23 -0.04 8.27
CA GLU A 79 -0.39 -0.22 9.59
C GLU A 79 -0.40 1.11 10.38
N GLY A 80 0.05 2.19 9.75
CA GLY A 80 0.24 3.49 10.38
C GLY A 80 1.45 3.54 11.29
N PHE A 81 1.37 4.36 12.34
CA PHE A 81 2.37 4.48 13.39
C PHE A 81 1.80 3.95 14.72
N PHE A 82 2.68 3.54 15.62
CA PHE A 82 2.28 2.94 16.90
C PHE A 82 2.53 3.88 18.09
N ASP A 83 3.33 4.93 17.91
CA ASP A 83 3.64 5.90 18.94
C ASP A 83 3.54 7.33 18.37
N ALA A 84 2.91 8.25 19.10
CA ALA A 84 2.79 9.65 18.69
C ALA A 84 4.15 10.33 18.49
N ARG A 85 5.18 9.87 19.21
CA ARG A 85 6.56 10.39 19.11
C ARG A 85 7.21 10.10 17.75
N ASP A 86 6.63 9.20 16.95
CA ASP A 86 7.09 8.91 15.61
C ASP A 86 6.70 9.99 14.57
N LEU A 87 5.68 10.80 14.87
CA LEU A 87 5.11 11.77 13.92
C LEU A 87 6.13 12.79 13.37
N PRO A 88 7.02 13.41 14.19
CA PRO A 88 8.07 14.29 13.68
C PRO A 88 8.99 13.57 12.69
N THR A 89 9.33 12.30 12.96
CA THR A 89 10.17 11.49 12.07
C THR A 89 9.44 11.18 10.76
N ILE A 90 8.16 10.81 10.84
CA ILE A 90 7.31 10.54 9.67
C ILE A 90 7.20 11.78 8.78
N SER A 91 7.00 12.95 9.38
CA SER A 91 6.97 14.25 8.72
C SER A 91 8.31 14.55 8.03
N ALA A 92 9.41 14.60 8.78
CA ALA A 92 10.74 14.95 8.25
C ALA A 92 11.22 14.00 7.14
N GLN A 93 10.90 12.72 7.22
CA GLN A 93 11.27 11.71 6.21
C GLN A 93 10.27 11.60 5.04
N HIS A 94 9.24 12.45 5.04
CA HIS A 94 8.19 12.50 4.02
C HIS A 94 7.51 11.14 3.81
N PHE A 95 7.26 10.41 4.91
CA PHE A 95 6.54 9.16 4.85
C PHE A 95 5.04 9.41 4.74
N HIS A 96 4.37 8.54 3.97
CA HIS A 96 2.92 8.47 3.96
C HIS A 96 2.50 7.51 5.07
N THR A 97 1.43 7.82 5.78
CA THR A 97 0.94 6.96 6.87
C THR A 97 -0.52 6.59 6.67
N ALA A 98 -0.84 5.31 6.86
CA ALA A 98 -2.21 4.91 7.08
C ALA A 98 -2.68 5.40 8.46
N VAL A 99 -3.94 5.77 8.57
CA VAL A 99 -4.59 6.12 9.85
C VAL A 99 -5.87 5.31 9.96
N HIS A 100 -6.03 4.59 11.06
CA HIS A 100 -7.09 3.57 11.17
C HIS A 100 -7.74 3.43 12.55
N ASN A 101 -7.24 4.14 13.56
CA ASN A 101 -7.80 4.17 14.91
C ASN A 101 -7.79 5.58 15.52
N GLU A 102 -8.47 5.72 16.65
CA GLU A 102 -8.65 7.00 17.35
C GLU A 102 -7.33 7.52 17.91
N GLU A 103 -6.46 6.65 18.41
CA GLU A 103 -5.18 7.05 19.01
C GLU A 103 -4.26 7.72 17.97
N GLN A 104 -4.23 7.21 16.73
CA GLN A 104 -3.47 7.85 15.65
C GLN A 104 -4.07 9.18 15.23
N LEU A 105 -5.40 9.29 15.21
CA LEU A 105 -6.07 10.53 14.85
C LEU A 105 -5.84 11.62 15.90
N ALA A 106 -6.04 11.31 17.18
CA ALA A 106 -5.78 12.23 18.28
C ALA A 106 -4.32 12.68 18.30
N ALA A 107 -3.38 11.75 18.11
CA ALA A 107 -1.95 12.09 17.99
C ALA A 107 -1.67 13.07 16.83
N LEU A 108 -2.35 12.91 15.69
CA LEU A 108 -2.22 13.86 14.58
C LEU A 108 -2.84 15.22 14.90
N GLU A 109 -3.95 15.28 15.61
CA GLU A 109 -4.60 16.53 16.01
C GLU A 109 -3.77 17.32 17.03
N GLU A 110 -3.15 16.63 17.97
CA GLU A 110 -2.36 17.23 19.06
C GLU A 110 -0.92 17.56 18.67
N ALA A 111 -0.39 16.96 17.60
CA ALA A 111 1.00 17.17 17.20
C ALA A 111 1.29 18.63 16.77
N SER A 112 2.56 19.02 16.89
CA SER A 112 3.11 20.20 16.23
C SER A 112 4.21 19.73 15.29
N LEU A 113 3.89 19.62 14.00
CA LEU A 113 4.82 19.17 12.97
C LEU A 113 5.29 20.35 12.12
N ASP A 114 6.55 20.32 11.72
CA ASP A 114 7.11 21.32 10.79
C ASP A 114 6.44 21.23 9.41
N GLU A 115 6.18 20.00 8.96
CA GLU A 115 5.45 19.73 7.73
C GLU A 115 4.26 18.79 7.93
N PRO A 116 3.16 18.99 7.19
CA PRO A 116 2.03 18.09 7.25
C PRO A 116 2.34 16.73 6.61
N VAL A 117 1.77 15.66 7.16
CA VAL A 117 1.95 14.29 6.67
C VAL A 117 0.88 13.90 5.65
N THR A 118 1.26 13.09 4.66
CA THR A 118 0.29 12.54 3.71
C THR A 118 -0.43 11.35 4.33
N VAL A 119 -1.73 11.48 4.60
CA VAL A 119 -2.54 10.46 5.27
C VAL A 119 -3.34 9.63 4.26
N TRP A 120 -3.42 8.33 4.56
CA TRP A 120 -4.34 7.38 3.95
C TRP A 120 -5.29 6.85 5.02
N MET A 121 -6.51 7.40 5.09
CA MET A 121 -7.55 6.87 5.97
C MET A 121 -7.89 5.44 5.55
N LYS A 122 -7.74 4.50 6.47
CA LYS A 122 -8.03 3.09 6.22
C LYS A 122 -9.45 2.77 6.63
N LEU A 123 -10.26 2.30 5.69
CA LEU A 123 -11.63 1.87 5.95
C LEU A 123 -11.69 0.35 6.09
N ASP A 124 -12.30 -0.16 7.16
CA ASP A 124 -12.63 -1.57 7.26
C ASP A 124 -13.90 -1.85 6.47
N THR A 125 -13.73 -2.55 5.35
CA THR A 125 -14.83 -2.89 4.46
C THR A 125 -15.30 -4.34 4.66
N GLY A 126 -14.73 -5.08 5.61
CA GLY A 126 -15.06 -6.48 5.90
C GLY A 126 -13.86 -7.41 6.10
N MET A 127 -12.65 -6.88 6.31
CA MET A 127 -11.49 -7.69 6.71
C MET A 127 -11.40 -7.81 8.24
N HIS A 128 -12.00 -6.87 8.98
CA HIS A 128 -12.06 -6.87 10.46
C HIS A 128 -10.70 -7.02 11.14
N ARG A 129 -9.67 -6.45 10.51
CA ARG A 129 -8.29 -6.47 11.03
C ARG A 129 -7.82 -5.08 11.45
N LEU A 130 -7.89 -4.11 10.54
CA LEU A 130 -7.55 -2.72 10.76
C LEU A 130 -8.44 -1.85 9.85
N GLY A 131 -8.84 -0.68 10.34
CA GLY A 131 -9.63 0.27 9.60
C GLY A 131 -10.78 0.82 10.42
N VAL A 132 -11.17 2.05 10.10
CA VAL A 132 -12.35 2.71 10.65
C VAL A 132 -13.59 1.99 10.11
N ARG A 133 -14.57 1.74 10.99
CA ARG A 133 -15.82 1.12 10.58
C ARG A 133 -16.67 2.10 9.76
N PRO A 134 -17.51 1.60 8.82
CA PRO A 134 -18.35 2.48 7.99
C PRO A 134 -19.21 3.46 8.80
N GLU A 135 -19.73 3.03 9.95
CA GLU A 135 -20.57 3.87 10.83
C GLU A 135 -19.83 5.09 11.41
N GLN A 136 -18.50 5.01 11.52
CA GLN A 136 -17.64 6.06 12.11
C GLN A 136 -16.88 6.84 11.04
N ALA A 137 -16.93 6.39 9.79
CA ALA A 137 -16.02 6.83 8.74
C ALA A 137 -16.17 8.31 8.39
N GLU A 138 -17.40 8.83 8.37
CA GLU A 138 -17.66 10.23 8.01
C GLU A 138 -17.09 11.19 9.06
N THR A 139 -17.40 10.95 10.34
CA THR A 139 -16.85 11.74 11.46
C THR A 139 -15.33 11.68 11.50
N PHE A 140 -14.76 10.50 11.30
CA PHE A 140 -13.31 10.30 11.30
C PHE A 140 -12.63 11.01 10.13
N TYR A 141 -13.22 10.93 8.93
CA TYR A 141 -12.73 11.63 7.75
C TYR A 141 -12.80 13.15 7.93
N HIS A 142 -13.90 13.67 8.47
CA HIS A 142 -14.05 15.09 8.74
C HIS A 142 -12.97 15.62 9.69
N ARG A 143 -12.65 14.88 10.75
CA ARG A 143 -11.55 15.25 11.65
C ARG A 143 -10.19 15.29 10.94
N LEU A 144 -9.92 14.31 10.09
CA LEU A 144 -8.71 14.31 9.26
C LEU A 144 -8.65 15.47 8.25
N THR A 145 -9.79 15.93 7.71
CA THR A 145 -9.81 17.07 6.78
C THR A 145 -9.61 18.41 7.48
N GLN A 146 -9.98 18.52 8.76
CA GLN A 146 -9.76 19.71 9.59
C GLN A 146 -8.38 19.73 10.27
N CYS A 147 -7.67 18.61 10.32
CA CYS A 147 -6.37 18.53 10.97
C CYS A 147 -5.26 19.23 10.16
N LYS A 148 -4.65 20.28 10.73
CA LYS A 148 -3.56 21.05 10.11
C LYS A 148 -2.30 20.23 9.80
N ASN A 149 -2.08 19.15 10.57
CA ASN A 149 -0.94 18.26 10.39
C ASN A 149 -1.15 17.24 9.27
N VAL A 150 -2.32 17.26 8.60
CA VAL A 150 -2.64 16.37 7.49
C VAL A 150 -2.61 17.14 6.17
N ARG A 151 -1.77 16.67 5.25
CA ARG A 151 -1.69 17.24 3.90
C ARG A 151 -2.97 16.91 3.15
N GLN A 152 -3.72 17.93 2.77
CA GLN A 152 -4.98 17.75 2.06
C GLN A 152 -4.77 17.43 0.56
N PRO A 153 -5.67 16.62 -0.02
CA PRO A 153 -6.76 15.93 0.67
C PRO A 153 -6.28 14.68 1.44
N VAL A 154 -7.16 14.18 2.30
CA VAL A 154 -7.07 12.84 2.86
C VAL A 154 -7.26 11.79 1.75
N ASN A 155 -6.33 10.85 1.65
CA ASN A 155 -6.47 9.69 0.75
C ASN A 155 -7.23 8.57 1.46
N ILE A 156 -7.81 7.63 0.71
CA ILE A 156 -8.60 6.52 1.27
C ILE A 156 -7.99 5.19 0.84
N VAL A 157 -7.85 4.24 1.76
CA VAL A 157 -7.37 2.88 1.47
C VAL A 157 -8.23 1.81 2.14
N SER A 158 -8.42 0.67 1.48
CA SER A 158 -8.98 -0.53 2.11
C SER A 158 -8.28 -1.79 1.61
N HIS A 159 -8.60 -2.95 2.21
CA HIS A 159 -7.99 -4.24 1.90
C HIS A 159 -9.08 -5.30 1.75
N PHE A 160 -9.06 -6.03 0.64
CA PHE A 160 -10.06 -7.09 0.41
C PHE A 160 -9.77 -8.33 1.24
N ALA A 161 -10.79 -8.88 1.88
CA ALA A 161 -10.65 -10.08 2.71
C ALA A 161 -10.46 -11.36 1.89
N ARG A 162 -11.21 -11.52 0.79
CA ARG A 162 -11.28 -12.76 -0.02
C ARG A 162 -11.13 -12.47 -1.51
N ALA A 163 -10.06 -11.74 -1.83
CA ALA A 163 -9.79 -11.29 -3.20
C ALA A 163 -9.47 -12.46 -4.15
N ASP A 164 -8.87 -13.51 -3.61
CA ASP A 164 -8.44 -14.75 -4.23
C ASP A 164 -9.57 -15.75 -4.51
N GLU A 165 -10.78 -15.47 -4.03
CA GLU A 165 -11.95 -16.32 -4.24
C GLU A 165 -12.94 -15.66 -5.19
N PRO A 166 -12.80 -15.86 -6.53
CA PRO A 166 -13.61 -15.16 -7.52
C PRO A 166 -15.11 -15.50 -7.42
N LYS A 167 -15.46 -16.66 -6.87
CA LYS A 167 -16.85 -17.09 -6.64
C LYS A 167 -17.45 -16.51 -5.35
N CYS A 168 -16.64 -15.91 -4.47
CA CYS A 168 -17.11 -15.34 -3.21
C CYS A 168 -17.64 -13.91 -3.43
N GLY A 169 -18.88 -13.66 -3.02
CA GLY A 169 -19.49 -12.32 -3.08
C GLY A 169 -18.83 -11.27 -2.18
N ALA A 170 -18.00 -11.68 -1.21
CA ALA A 170 -17.39 -10.80 -0.22
C ALA A 170 -16.64 -9.61 -0.86
N THR A 171 -15.86 -9.84 -1.92
CA THR A 171 -15.10 -8.74 -2.55
C THR A 171 -16.01 -7.74 -3.28
N ARG A 172 -17.14 -8.20 -3.83
CA ARG A 172 -18.16 -7.30 -4.38
C ARG A 172 -18.73 -6.43 -3.26
N ASN A 173 -19.05 -7.03 -2.10
CA ASN A 173 -19.57 -6.32 -0.95
C ASN A 173 -18.57 -5.30 -0.37
N ASN A 174 -17.27 -5.66 -0.28
CA ASN A 174 -16.23 -4.72 0.14
C ASN A 174 -16.11 -3.50 -0.80
N SER A 175 -16.29 -3.71 -2.11
CA SER A 175 -16.25 -2.62 -3.10
C SER A 175 -17.46 -1.70 -2.96
N LEU A 176 -18.62 -2.27 -2.65
CA LEU A 176 -19.88 -1.55 -2.46
C LEU A 176 -19.92 -0.71 -1.19
N SER A 177 -19.07 -0.94 -0.19
CA SER A 177 -18.95 -0.05 0.98
C SER A 177 -17.96 1.10 0.73
N LEU A 178 -16.84 0.85 0.05
CA LEU A 178 -15.82 1.89 -0.19
C LEU A 178 -16.23 2.89 -1.27
N ILE A 179 -16.79 2.41 -2.39
CA ILE A 179 -17.07 3.28 -3.56
C ILE A 179 -18.10 4.37 -3.23
N PRO A 180 -19.24 4.08 -2.58
CA PRO A 180 -20.19 5.13 -2.20
C PRO A 180 -19.58 6.13 -1.22
N PHE A 181 -18.84 5.66 -0.20
CA PHE A 181 -18.17 6.54 0.74
C PHE A 181 -17.17 7.48 0.06
N ALA A 182 -16.33 6.93 -0.83
CA ALA A 182 -15.38 7.70 -1.61
C ALA A 182 -16.10 8.69 -2.55
N LYS A 183 -17.18 8.30 -3.21
CA LYS A 183 -17.96 9.20 -4.07
C LYS A 183 -18.63 10.33 -3.28
N ALA A 184 -19.16 10.04 -2.09
CA ALA A 184 -19.83 11.01 -1.24
C ALA A 184 -18.88 12.04 -0.62
N ASN A 185 -17.62 11.65 -0.35
CA ASN A 185 -16.65 12.49 0.38
C ASN A 185 -15.52 13.05 -0.49
N LEU A 186 -15.37 12.58 -1.74
CA LEU A 186 -14.36 13.05 -2.71
C LEU A 186 -14.99 13.77 -3.91
N VAL A 187 -16.10 14.50 -3.68
CA VAL A 187 -17.05 15.01 -4.71
C VAL A 187 -16.41 15.83 -5.85
N ASN A 188 -15.19 16.36 -5.70
CA ASN A 188 -14.50 17.15 -6.74
C ASN A 188 -13.07 16.67 -7.04
N VAL A 189 -12.77 15.39 -6.83
CA VAL A 189 -11.43 14.83 -7.02
C VAL A 189 -11.48 13.70 -8.03
N PRO A 190 -10.54 13.60 -8.99
CA PRO A 190 -10.44 12.43 -9.85
C PRO A 190 -10.27 11.17 -9.00
N LEU A 191 -11.38 10.43 -8.86
CA LEU A 191 -11.46 9.15 -8.17
C LEU A 191 -10.28 8.20 -8.49
N PRO A 192 -9.75 8.10 -9.74
CA PRO A 192 -8.57 7.28 -10.09
C PRO A 192 -7.26 7.58 -9.34
N HIS A 193 -7.13 8.68 -8.60
CA HIS A 193 -5.82 9.01 -8.01
C HIS A 193 -5.73 8.95 -6.48
N ARG A 194 -6.86 8.77 -5.77
CA ARG A 194 -6.89 8.97 -4.30
C ARG A 194 -7.55 7.86 -3.48
N VAL A 195 -8.03 6.79 -4.13
CA VAL A 195 -8.58 5.59 -3.48
C VAL A 195 -7.71 4.39 -3.80
N ALA A 196 -7.20 3.68 -2.79
CA ALA A 196 -6.40 2.47 -2.99
C ALA A 196 -7.14 1.23 -2.52
N PHE A 197 -7.12 0.18 -3.35
CA PHE A 197 -7.39 -1.17 -2.87
C PHE A 197 -6.08 -1.93 -2.76
N CYS A 198 -5.83 -2.46 -1.57
CA CYS A 198 -4.86 -3.53 -1.41
C CYS A 198 -5.52 -4.85 -1.85
N CYS A 199 -5.14 -5.35 -3.02
CA CYS A 199 -5.47 -6.71 -3.43
C CYS A 199 -4.28 -7.64 -3.21
N GLY A 200 -4.56 -8.89 -2.84
CA GLY A 200 -3.61 -9.97 -3.03
C GLY A 200 -3.32 -10.22 -4.52
N HIS A 201 -2.16 -10.82 -4.82
CA HIS A 201 -1.67 -11.07 -6.18
C HIS A 201 -2.69 -11.77 -7.12
N SER A 202 -3.52 -12.66 -6.57
CA SER A 202 -4.50 -13.49 -7.29
C SER A 202 -5.62 -12.72 -8.01
N ARG A 203 -6.02 -11.54 -7.53
CA ARG A 203 -7.17 -10.81 -8.13
C ARG A 203 -6.79 -9.89 -9.29
N ILE A 204 -5.51 -9.50 -9.38
CA ILE A 204 -5.04 -8.68 -10.51
C ILE A 204 -5.12 -9.47 -11.81
N LEU A 205 -4.73 -10.74 -11.73
CA LEU A 205 -4.74 -11.67 -12.86
C LEU A 205 -6.17 -12.07 -13.30
N THR A 206 -7.20 -11.80 -12.48
CA THR A 206 -8.59 -12.22 -12.71
C THR A 206 -9.57 -11.06 -12.93
N GLY A 207 -9.08 -9.85 -13.20
CA GLY A 207 -9.89 -8.80 -13.86
C GLY A 207 -10.39 -7.63 -13.00
N CYS A 208 -9.84 -7.37 -11.81
CA CYS A 208 -10.20 -6.20 -11.01
C CYS A 208 -9.35 -4.95 -11.36
N ALA A 209 -9.30 -4.55 -12.64
CA ALA A 209 -8.42 -3.49 -13.14
C ALA A 209 -8.99 -2.05 -13.03
N ARG A 210 -10.16 -1.86 -12.41
CA ARG A 210 -10.86 -0.55 -12.37
C ARG A 210 -10.61 0.29 -11.11
N ALA A 211 -9.59 -0.05 -10.31
CA ALA A 211 -9.24 0.70 -9.10
C ALA A 211 -8.13 1.72 -9.36
N SER A 212 -8.32 2.89 -8.80
CA SER A 212 -7.54 4.11 -8.85
C SER A 212 -6.06 3.98 -8.46
N PHE A 213 -5.78 3.44 -7.27
CA PHE A 213 -4.44 3.07 -6.84
C PHE A 213 -4.40 1.58 -6.60
N PHE A 214 -3.42 0.89 -7.20
CA PHE A 214 -3.28 -0.54 -7.04
C PHE A 214 -2.12 -0.82 -6.09
N MET A 215 -2.46 -1.21 -4.87
CA MET A 215 -1.47 -1.68 -3.92
C MET A 215 -1.37 -3.19 -4.06
N ALA A 216 -0.56 -3.63 -5.01
CA ALA A 216 -0.26 -5.03 -5.19
C ALA A 216 0.63 -5.48 -4.03
N SER A 217 0.05 -6.18 -3.05
CA SER A 217 0.83 -7.05 -2.18
C SER A 217 1.36 -8.19 -3.04
N LEU A 218 2.48 -7.94 -3.72
CA LEU A 218 3.23 -8.95 -4.45
C LEU A 218 3.72 -9.97 -3.43
N ARG A 219 2.92 -11.02 -3.18
CA ARG A 219 3.47 -12.28 -2.70
C ARG A 219 4.29 -12.79 -3.88
N TRP A 220 5.59 -12.53 -3.86
CA TRP A 220 6.57 -12.85 -4.92
C TRP A 220 6.80 -14.36 -5.12
N LYS A 221 5.74 -15.18 -4.96
CA LYS A 221 5.80 -16.61 -5.21
C LYS A 221 5.92 -16.86 -6.71
N ILE A 222 7.12 -17.27 -7.10
CA ILE A 222 7.54 -18.07 -8.25
C ILE A 222 6.35 -18.54 -9.12
N ALA A 223 6.20 -17.92 -10.29
CA ALA A 223 5.60 -18.61 -11.43
C ALA A 223 6.69 -19.53 -12.04
N PRO A 224 6.41 -20.82 -12.35
CA PRO A 224 7.37 -21.71 -13.00
C PRO A 224 7.62 -21.32 -14.47
N PRO A 225 8.66 -21.87 -15.13
CA PRO A 225 9.63 -21.07 -15.86
C PRO A 225 9.26 -20.81 -17.33
N VAL A 226 9.77 -19.70 -17.84
CA VAL A 226 10.03 -19.52 -19.28
C VAL A 226 10.93 -20.68 -19.73
N PRO A 227 10.61 -21.41 -20.81
CA PRO A 227 11.39 -22.55 -21.25
C PRO A 227 12.82 -22.10 -21.60
N ILE A 228 13.80 -22.64 -20.88
CA ILE A 228 15.19 -22.60 -21.30
C ILE A 228 15.31 -23.72 -22.34
N LEU A 229 15.42 -23.31 -23.61
CA LEU A 229 15.96 -24.16 -24.66
C LEU A 229 17.36 -24.61 -24.21
N ALA A 230 17.48 -25.90 -23.89
CA ALA A 230 18.78 -26.54 -23.73
C ALA A 230 19.46 -26.51 -25.10
N VAL A 231 20.53 -25.72 -25.23
CA VAL A 231 21.52 -25.93 -26.29
C VAL A 231 22.65 -26.72 -25.64
N SER A 232 22.74 -27.99 -26.02
CA SER A 232 23.85 -28.88 -25.68
C SER A 232 25.14 -28.39 -26.35
N GLN A 233 26.19 -28.23 -25.55
CA GLN A 233 27.56 -28.66 -25.90
C GLN A 233 28.21 -29.22 -24.65
#